data_AF-A0A6J5WUN0-F1
#
_entry.id   AF-A0A6J5WUN0-F1
#
_cell.length_a   1.000
_cell.length_b   1.000
_cell.length_c   1.000
_cell.angle_alpha   90.00
_cell.angle_beta   90.00
_cell.angle_gamma   90.00
#
_symmetry.space_group_name_H-M   'P 1'
#
loop_
_entity.id
_entity.type
_entity.pdbx_description
1 polymer ?
#
loop_
_entity_poly.entity_id
_entity_poly.type
_entity_poly.pdbx_seq_one_letter_code
_entity_poly.pdbx_strand_id
1 'polypeptide(L)'
;MMEMSCAEHPQLRGGFSVYHSHSWEGVGGVEIGVYADKYKRLFMHHENALEILERLGLAFDALKNQLFGYLHQFVGNQLFGNGNADKVAAPLQEDQNGTALVSSSTSKAMRWQNAAQPQDHKAQISDCFVDNSRLKIAIVGFGNFGQFLAKTMVRQGHLVLAYSRSDYTDVAQKLGVAYFSNAEDLFEKRPEVVLICTSILSTEKVLRSLPLQRLKKNTLFVDILSVKEFPRILLLQNLPLDCDILCTHPMFGPESGKNGWNGLPFVYDKVRVGGDESRVSRCNKFLDIFAREGCKMVEMSCAEHDMHAAESQFITHTVGRVLGKLGLKSTAVDTNGYKTC
;
A
#
# COMPACT_ATOMS: atom_id res chain seq x y z
N MET A 1 -63.62 -17.35 -4.33
CA MET A 1 -64.80 -16.53 -3.99
C MET A 1 -64.36 -15.60 -2.87
N MET A 2 -64.36 -14.27 -3.11
CA MET A 2 -64.09 -13.15 -2.17
C MET A 2 -62.76 -13.19 -1.39
N GLU A 3 -61.80 -12.25 -1.48
CA GLU A 3 -61.78 -10.79 -1.73
C GLU A 3 -62.04 -9.90 -0.48
N MET A 4 -61.42 -8.71 -0.46
CA MET A 4 -61.47 -7.61 0.52
C MET A 4 -60.59 -7.74 1.80
N SER A 5 -59.95 -6.68 2.33
CA SER A 5 -59.61 -5.35 1.77
C SER A 5 -58.51 -4.65 2.59
N CYS A 6 -58.02 -3.51 2.10
CA CYS A 6 -56.90 -2.68 2.57
C CYS A 6 -57.08 -1.97 3.93
N ALA A 7 -55.94 -1.56 4.51
CA ALA A 7 -55.74 -0.30 5.23
C ALA A 7 -54.30 0.22 4.99
N GLU A 8 -54.05 1.52 5.17
CA GLU A 8 -52.99 2.25 4.43
C GLU A 8 -51.73 2.67 5.24
N HIS A 9 -50.64 2.90 4.46
CA HIS A 9 -49.49 3.83 4.57
C HIS A 9 -49.31 4.82 5.76
N PRO A 10 -48.07 5.35 6.04
CA PRO A 10 -47.10 5.83 5.02
C PRO A 10 -45.56 5.70 5.23
N GLN A 11 -44.87 5.70 4.08
CA GLN A 11 -43.60 6.37 3.71
C GLN A 11 -42.40 6.44 4.69
N LEU A 12 -41.28 5.80 4.27
CA LEU A 12 -39.96 6.45 4.22
C LEU A 12 -39.24 6.09 2.91
N ARG A 13 -39.23 7.02 1.94
CA ARG A 13 -38.37 6.95 0.75
C ARG A 13 -37.01 7.61 1.05
N GLY A 14 -35.99 6.82 1.32
CA GLY A 14 -34.59 7.27 1.25
C GLY A 14 -34.12 7.28 -0.21
N GLY A 15 -33.93 8.45 -0.81
CA GLY A 15 -33.62 8.56 -2.23
C GLY A 15 -32.17 8.20 -2.57
N PHE A 16 -31.98 7.24 -3.48
CA PHE A 16 -30.74 7.17 -4.26
C PHE A 16 -30.71 8.39 -5.20
N SER A 17 -29.94 9.42 -4.82
CA SER A 17 -29.69 10.56 -5.70
C SER A 17 -28.80 10.13 -6.86
N VAL A 18 -29.39 10.05 -8.05
CA VAL A 18 -28.66 9.87 -9.31
C VAL A 18 -27.94 11.18 -9.62
N TYR A 19 -26.66 11.28 -9.26
CA TYR A 19 -25.83 12.39 -9.70
C TYR A 19 -25.67 12.35 -11.23
N HIS A 20 -26.37 13.26 -11.91
CA HIS A 20 -26.22 13.48 -13.34
C HIS A 20 -24.78 13.90 -13.67
N SER A 21 -24.28 13.38 -14.79
CA SER A 21 -23.01 13.77 -15.37
C SER A 21 -23.11 15.17 -15.96
N HIS A 22 -22.58 16.18 -15.26
CA HIS A 22 -22.23 17.44 -15.91
C HIS A 22 -20.87 17.32 -16.58
N SER A 23 -20.84 17.61 -17.87
CA SER A 23 -19.66 17.66 -18.72
C SER A 23 -18.79 18.86 -18.37
N TRP A 24 -17.53 18.60 -18.02
CA TRP A 24 -16.49 19.62 -17.96
C TRP A 24 -15.87 19.77 -19.35
N GLU A 25 -16.42 20.67 -20.16
CA GLU A 25 -15.80 21.12 -21.42
C GLU A 25 -15.04 22.43 -21.20
N GLY A 26 -13.80 22.50 -21.71
CA GLY A 26 -12.83 23.55 -21.42
C GLY A 26 -11.99 23.22 -20.17
N VAL A 27 -10.65 23.07 -20.23
CA VAL A 27 -9.67 23.53 -21.22
C VAL A 27 -8.57 22.46 -21.40
N GLY A 28 -8.06 22.28 -22.63
CA GLY A 28 -6.78 21.61 -22.89
C GLY A 28 -6.79 20.07 -22.81
N GLY A 29 -7.33 19.40 -23.84
CA GLY A 29 -7.31 17.94 -23.93
C GLY A 29 -5.95 17.36 -24.33
N VAL A 30 -5.19 16.83 -23.37
CA VAL A 30 -4.12 15.83 -23.59
C VAL A 30 -4.14 14.79 -22.46
N GLU A 31 -4.33 13.51 -22.80
CA GLU A 31 -4.05 12.30 -21.98
C GLU A 31 -4.60 12.17 -20.54
N ILE A 32 -5.74 12.77 -20.21
CA ILE A 32 -6.35 12.66 -18.87
C ILE A 32 -6.93 11.25 -18.57
N GLY A 33 -7.18 10.42 -19.59
CA GLY A 33 -7.99 9.20 -19.48
C GLY A 33 -7.41 8.00 -18.75
N VAL A 34 -6.08 7.88 -18.59
CA VAL A 34 -5.44 6.61 -18.15
C VAL A 34 -5.03 6.62 -16.67
N TYR A 35 -4.77 7.79 -16.08
CA TYR A 35 -4.20 7.92 -14.73
C TYR A 35 -5.22 8.18 -13.61
N ALA A 36 -6.46 8.55 -13.93
CA ALA A 36 -7.52 8.81 -12.94
C ALA A 36 -8.04 7.54 -12.23
N ASP A 37 -7.77 6.36 -12.81
CA ASP A 37 -8.60 5.18 -12.60
C ASP A 37 -8.28 4.38 -11.31
N LYS A 38 -7.00 4.21 -10.94
CA LYS A 38 -6.64 3.43 -9.73
C LYS A 38 -7.22 4.03 -8.43
N TYR A 39 -7.52 5.33 -8.42
CA TYR A 39 -7.89 6.06 -7.21
C TYR A 39 -9.40 6.24 -7.03
N LYS A 40 -10.18 6.13 -8.13
CA LYS A 40 -11.63 6.36 -8.07
C LYS A 40 -12.34 5.36 -7.13
N ARG A 41 -11.89 4.11 -7.04
CA ARG A 41 -12.44 3.13 -6.06
C ARG A 41 -11.83 3.22 -4.65
N LEU A 42 -10.60 3.74 -4.47
CA LEU A 42 -10.08 4.06 -3.13
C LEU A 42 -10.85 5.24 -2.50
N PHE A 43 -11.22 6.23 -3.33
CA PHE A 43 -11.99 7.41 -2.96
C PHE A 43 -13.50 7.11 -2.73
N MET A 44 -14.11 6.24 -3.55
CA MET A 44 -15.56 6.00 -3.52
C MET A 44 -16.03 4.86 -2.57
N HIS A 45 -15.13 4.22 -1.83
CA HIS A 45 -15.48 3.05 -0.98
C HIS A 45 -15.20 3.22 0.52
N HIS A 46 -14.59 4.31 0.97
CA HIS A 46 -14.30 4.51 2.39
C HIS A 46 -14.54 5.97 2.81
N GLU A 47 -15.39 6.20 3.80
CA GLU A 47 -15.77 7.55 4.26
C GLU A 47 -14.54 8.34 4.75
N ASN A 48 -13.62 7.67 5.47
CA ASN A 48 -12.32 8.23 5.89
C ASN A 48 -11.51 8.88 4.75
N ALA A 49 -11.61 8.41 3.50
CA ALA A 49 -10.87 9.01 2.39
C ALA A 49 -11.38 10.41 2.02
N LEU A 50 -12.68 10.68 2.25
CA LEU A 50 -13.27 12.01 2.11
C LEU A 50 -12.91 12.90 3.30
N GLU A 51 -13.02 12.38 4.52
CA GLU A 51 -12.63 13.11 5.75
C GLU A 51 -11.17 13.57 5.68
N ILE A 52 -10.28 12.71 5.19
CA ILE A 52 -8.84 13.01 5.05
C ILE A 52 -8.59 14.08 3.98
N LEU A 53 -9.38 14.13 2.90
CA LEU A 53 -9.31 15.21 1.92
C LEU A 53 -9.84 16.54 2.46
N GLU A 54 -10.93 16.51 3.25
CA GLU A 54 -11.45 17.70 3.92
C GLU A 54 -10.42 18.25 4.93
N ARG A 55 -9.85 17.37 5.77
CA ARG A 55 -8.75 17.71 6.70
C ARG A 55 -7.52 18.24 5.97
N LEU A 56 -7.16 17.70 4.81
CA LEU A 56 -6.08 18.20 3.96
C LEU A 56 -6.41 19.60 3.41
N GLY A 57 -7.65 19.82 2.96
CA GLY A 57 -8.13 21.13 2.51
C GLY A 57 -8.08 22.19 3.61
N LEU A 58 -8.60 21.87 4.80
CA LEU A 58 -8.55 22.72 5.99
C LEU A 58 -7.10 23.04 6.40
N ALA A 59 -6.17 22.08 6.31
CA ALA A 59 -4.76 22.31 6.59
C ALA A 59 -4.10 23.23 5.55
N PHE A 60 -4.43 23.08 4.26
CA PHE A 60 -3.98 24.01 3.21
C PHE A 60 -4.52 25.42 3.42
N ASP A 61 -5.81 25.57 3.76
CA ASP A 61 -6.42 26.86 4.02
C ASP A 61 -5.86 27.54 5.28
N ALA A 62 -5.59 26.78 6.35
CA ALA A 62 -4.93 27.29 7.54
C ALA A 62 -3.51 27.82 7.22
N LEU A 63 -2.71 27.04 6.49
CA LEU A 63 -1.36 27.46 6.06
C LEU A 63 -1.41 28.70 5.15
N LYS A 64 -2.34 28.71 4.18
CA LYS A 64 -2.59 29.83 3.28
C LYS A 64 -2.95 31.09 4.06
N ASN A 65 -3.87 31.00 5.02
CA ASN A 65 -4.30 32.13 5.84
C ASN A 65 -3.17 32.64 6.75
N GLN A 66 -2.35 31.75 7.31
CA GLN A 66 -1.17 32.13 8.09
C GLN A 66 -0.13 32.89 7.22
N LEU A 67 0.14 32.41 6.01
CA LEU A 67 1.04 33.08 5.06
C LEU A 67 0.50 34.46 4.63
N PHE A 68 -0.79 34.57 4.32
CA PHE A 68 -1.42 35.87 4.03
C PHE A 68 -1.39 36.81 5.25
N GLY A 69 -1.57 36.29 6.47
CA GLY A 69 -1.44 37.07 7.71
C GLY A 69 -0.04 37.69 7.86
N TYR A 70 1.02 36.90 7.69
CA TYR A 70 2.39 37.42 7.69
C TYR A 70 2.64 38.42 6.56
N LEU A 71 2.14 38.16 5.35
CA LEU A 71 2.28 39.07 4.21
C LEU A 71 1.58 40.41 4.48
N HIS A 72 0.36 40.39 5.01
CA HIS A 72 -0.38 41.61 5.40
C HIS A 72 0.33 42.38 6.51
N GLN A 73 0.88 41.70 7.53
CA GLN A 73 1.65 42.35 8.59
C GLN A 73 2.94 42.98 8.04
N PHE A 74 3.65 42.29 7.15
CA PHE A 74 4.87 42.80 6.51
C PHE A 74 4.60 44.00 5.61
N VAL A 75 3.57 43.91 4.74
CA VAL A 75 3.15 45.02 3.86
C VAL A 75 2.62 46.19 4.67
N GLY A 76 1.84 45.94 5.75
CA GLY A 76 1.39 46.98 6.67
C GLY A 76 2.54 47.71 7.35
N ASN A 77 3.54 46.97 7.84
CA ASN A 77 4.74 47.56 8.44
C ASN A 77 5.58 48.35 7.43
N GLN A 78 5.64 47.95 6.15
CA GLN A 78 6.34 48.73 5.13
C GLN A 78 5.58 49.98 4.67
N LEU A 79 4.26 49.91 4.54
CA LEU A 79 3.43 51.03 4.09
C LEU A 79 3.16 52.07 5.19
N PHE A 80 3.12 51.66 6.46
CA PHE A 80 2.74 52.54 7.59
C PHE A 80 3.81 52.66 8.68
N GLY A 81 4.88 51.84 8.67
CA GLY A 81 5.89 51.80 9.74
C GLY A 81 7.05 52.79 9.60
N ASN A 82 7.17 53.54 8.50
CA ASN A 82 8.29 54.47 8.27
C ASN A 82 8.00 55.91 8.75
N GLY A 83 7.11 56.06 9.73
CA GLY A 83 6.53 57.33 10.15
C GLY A 83 6.31 57.48 11.65
N ASN A 84 7.31 57.13 12.47
CA ASN A 84 7.55 57.79 13.77
C ASN A 84 8.89 57.35 14.39
N ALA A 85 9.92 58.15 14.15
CA ALA A 85 11.13 58.15 14.97
C ALA A 85 11.13 59.39 15.87
N ASP A 86 10.61 59.27 17.10
CA ASP A 86 11.19 59.93 18.29
C ASP A 86 10.45 59.54 19.60
N LYS A 87 11.19 58.86 20.50
CA LYS A 87 11.13 58.85 21.99
C LYS A 87 9.78 58.50 22.66
N VAL A 88 9.67 57.60 23.64
CA VAL A 88 10.21 57.60 25.03
C VAL A 88 9.89 56.20 25.59
N ALA A 89 10.70 55.47 26.38
CA ALA A 89 12.09 55.58 26.86
C ALA A 89 12.61 54.16 27.25
N ALA A 90 13.78 54.06 27.89
CA ALA A 90 14.32 52.82 28.50
C ALA A 90 14.24 52.87 30.04
N PRO A 91 14.35 51.70 30.70
CA PRO A 91 15.19 51.60 31.89
C PRO A 91 16.41 50.71 31.64
N LEU A 92 17.59 51.23 32.01
CA LEU A 92 18.80 50.43 32.20
C LEU A 92 18.77 49.81 33.59
N GLN A 93 19.13 48.53 33.71
CA GLN A 93 19.90 48.06 34.86
C GLN A 93 20.68 46.80 34.48
N GLU A 94 21.99 46.97 34.27
CA GLU A 94 22.95 45.89 34.48
C GLU A 94 23.20 45.75 35.98
N ASP A 95 23.50 44.53 36.43
CA ASP A 95 24.48 44.33 37.49
C ASP A 95 25.17 42.98 37.26
N GLN A 96 26.51 43.02 37.15
CA GLN A 96 27.37 41.83 37.12
C GLN A 96 28.18 41.75 38.41
N ASN A 97 28.20 40.58 39.04
CA ASN A 97 29.31 40.00 39.81
C ASN A 97 28.85 38.57 40.22
N GLY A 98 29.62 37.49 40.14
CA GLY A 98 31.05 37.34 39.87
C GLY A 98 31.77 36.81 41.12
N THR A 99 32.16 35.53 41.14
CA THR A 99 33.36 34.91 41.78
C THR A 99 33.21 33.37 41.83
N ALA A 100 34.34 32.65 41.88
CA ALA A 100 34.48 31.20 41.58
C ALA A 100 34.83 30.32 42.81
N LEU A 101 35.46 29.15 42.55
CA LEU A 101 36.08 28.17 43.49
C LEU A 101 35.10 27.13 44.14
N VAL A 102 35.43 25.83 44.33
CA VAL A 102 36.59 24.99 43.90
C VAL A 102 36.31 23.47 44.04
N SER A 103 36.98 22.62 43.23
CA SER A 103 37.22 21.16 43.44
C SER A 103 36.02 20.19 43.50
N SER A 104 36.13 18.86 43.33
CA SER A 104 37.28 17.95 43.07
C SER A 104 36.82 16.67 42.33
N SER A 105 37.79 16.01 41.68
CA SER A 105 38.07 14.54 41.64
C SER A 105 36.96 13.53 42.02
N THR A 106 36.81 12.35 41.41
CA THR A 106 37.83 11.43 40.85
C THR A 106 37.31 10.52 39.73
N SER A 107 38.27 10.03 38.94
CA SER A 107 38.19 8.93 37.98
C SER A 107 37.69 7.59 38.52
N LYS A 108 37.04 6.80 37.64
CA LYS A 108 37.42 5.40 37.41
C LYS A 108 36.89 4.86 36.08
N ALA A 109 37.80 4.47 35.20
CA ALA A 109 37.50 3.56 34.09
C ALA A 109 37.51 2.11 34.62
N MET A 110 36.68 1.23 34.07
CA MET A 110 36.89 -0.21 34.21
C MET A 110 36.50 -0.95 32.92
N ARG A 111 37.50 -1.65 32.38
CA ARG A 111 37.44 -2.48 31.17
C ARG A 111 37.20 -3.92 31.59
N TRP A 112 36.32 -4.63 30.89
CA TRP A 112 36.24 -6.08 30.94
C TRP A 112 36.24 -6.64 29.52
N GLN A 113 37.06 -7.66 29.28
CA GLN A 113 37.14 -8.40 28.02
C GLN A 113 36.89 -9.89 28.29
N ASN A 114 36.20 -10.52 27.34
CA ASN A 114 36.28 -11.92 26.91
C ASN A 114 36.38 -13.04 27.95
N ALA A 115 35.46 -14.01 27.87
CA ALA A 115 35.80 -15.38 27.43
C ALA A 115 34.55 -16.27 27.25
N ALA A 116 34.36 -16.81 26.04
CA ALA A 116 33.65 -18.08 25.80
C ALA A 116 34.10 -18.63 24.43
N GLN A 117 34.55 -19.88 24.39
CA GLN A 117 35.03 -20.57 23.17
C GLN A 117 33.90 -21.38 22.51
N PRO A 118 34.02 -21.71 21.20
CA PRO A 118 33.03 -22.51 20.48
C PRO A 118 33.14 -24.00 20.80
N GLN A 119 32.05 -24.76 20.60
CA GLN A 119 32.08 -26.22 20.56
C GLN A 119 31.45 -26.75 19.26
N ASP A 120 32.24 -27.55 18.55
CA ASP A 120 31.90 -28.14 17.26
C ASP A 120 31.04 -29.41 17.42
N HIS A 121 29.84 -29.40 16.83
CA HIS A 121 29.06 -30.63 16.61
C HIS A 121 28.76 -30.83 15.12
N LYS A 122 29.81 -31.30 14.44
CA LYS A 122 29.87 -32.08 13.19
C LYS A 122 28.51 -32.55 12.64
N ALA A 123 28.02 -31.88 11.59
CA ALA A 123 26.86 -32.32 10.81
C ALA A 123 27.29 -32.79 9.40
N GLN A 124 27.60 -34.08 9.28
CA GLN A 124 27.63 -34.77 7.98
C GLN A 124 26.41 -35.68 7.86
N ILE A 125 25.32 -35.16 7.28
CA ILE A 125 24.35 -35.99 6.55
C ILE A 125 24.02 -35.25 5.26
N SER A 126 24.67 -35.67 4.19
CA SER A 126 24.20 -35.43 2.83
C SER A 126 23.11 -36.45 2.52
N ASP A 127 21.89 -36.00 2.22
CA ASP A 127 21.15 -36.53 1.07
C ASP A 127 19.87 -35.76 0.74
N CYS A 128 19.55 -35.77 -0.56
CA CYS A 128 18.36 -35.28 -1.25
C CYS A 128 17.11 -34.94 -0.41
N PHE A 129 17.01 -33.69 0.09
CA PHE A 129 15.71 -33.12 0.43
C PHE A 129 14.96 -32.77 -0.86
N VAL A 130 13.95 -33.57 -1.21
CA VAL A 130 12.90 -33.12 -2.13
C VAL A 130 12.22 -31.92 -1.47
N ASP A 131 12.39 -30.72 -2.04
CA ASP A 131 11.96 -29.47 -1.43
C ASP A 131 10.43 -29.41 -1.30
N ASN A 132 9.96 -29.83 -0.12
CA ASN A 132 8.56 -29.85 0.25
C ASN A 132 8.01 -28.43 0.53
N SER A 133 8.81 -27.37 0.40
CA SER A 133 8.36 -25.98 0.45
C SER A 133 7.94 -25.40 -0.90
N ARG A 134 8.27 -26.08 -2.02
CA ARG A 134 7.90 -25.63 -3.36
C ARG A 134 6.38 -25.54 -3.53
N LEU A 135 5.92 -24.44 -4.12
CA LEU A 135 4.51 -24.19 -4.47
C LEU A 135 4.37 -24.02 -5.98
N LYS A 136 3.20 -24.41 -6.52
CA LYS A 136 2.77 -23.99 -7.86
C LYS A 136 1.87 -22.75 -7.78
N ILE A 137 2.38 -21.61 -8.23
CA ILE A 137 1.75 -20.30 -8.11
C ILE A 137 1.34 -19.80 -9.50
N ALA A 138 0.07 -19.48 -9.70
CA ALA A 138 -0.44 -18.86 -10.91
C ALA A 138 -0.64 -17.35 -10.68
N ILE A 139 0.02 -16.51 -11.47
CA ILE A 139 -0.11 -15.05 -11.44
C ILE A 139 -1.10 -14.62 -12.51
N VAL A 140 -2.22 -14.05 -12.08
CA VAL A 140 -3.24 -13.45 -12.95
C VAL A 140 -3.03 -11.94 -12.95
N GLY A 141 -2.56 -11.39 -14.08
CA GLY A 141 -2.18 -9.99 -14.22
C GLY A 141 -0.66 -9.78 -14.20
N PHE A 142 0.03 -10.25 -15.23
CA PHE A 142 1.50 -10.22 -15.33
C PHE A 142 2.09 -8.85 -15.75
N GLY A 143 1.59 -7.75 -15.16
CA GLY A 143 2.18 -6.41 -15.31
C GLY A 143 3.38 -6.19 -14.38
N ASN A 144 3.89 -4.95 -14.30
CA ASN A 144 5.12 -4.59 -13.57
C ASN A 144 5.22 -5.20 -12.16
N PHE A 145 4.13 -5.19 -11.38
CA PHE A 145 4.13 -5.73 -10.02
C PHE A 145 4.08 -7.27 -9.99
N GLY A 146 3.32 -7.90 -10.89
CA GLY A 146 3.30 -9.36 -11.03
C GLY A 146 4.66 -9.91 -11.46
N GLN A 147 5.34 -9.23 -12.39
CA GLN A 147 6.71 -9.53 -12.82
C GLN A 147 7.72 -9.37 -11.67
N PHE A 148 7.60 -8.30 -10.87
CA PHE A 148 8.42 -8.05 -9.69
C PHE A 148 8.31 -9.16 -8.64
N LEU A 149 7.10 -9.61 -8.30
CA LEU A 149 6.91 -10.75 -7.40
C LEU A 149 7.40 -12.07 -8.02
N ALA A 150 7.11 -12.30 -9.30
CA ALA A 150 7.52 -13.51 -10.01
C ALA A 150 9.03 -13.73 -9.97
N LYS A 151 9.83 -12.67 -10.15
CA LYS A 151 11.30 -12.73 -10.08
C LYS A 151 11.80 -13.34 -8.77
N THR A 152 11.21 -12.96 -7.64
CA THR A 152 11.57 -13.53 -6.32
C THR A 152 11.02 -14.94 -6.14
N MET A 153 9.77 -15.19 -6.55
CA MET A 153 9.17 -16.53 -6.45
C MET A 153 9.93 -17.59 -7.26
N VAL A 154 10.39 -17.26 -8.48
CA VAL A 154 11.24 -18.14 -9.28
C VAL A 154 12.63 -18.31 -8.65
N ARG A 155 13.24 -17.23 -8.12
CA ARG A 155 14.54 -17.31 -7.40
C ARG A 155 14.49 -18.22 -6.18
N GLN A 156 13.35 -18.27 -5.47
CA GLN A 156 13.13 -19.17 -4.35
C GLN A 156 12.74 -20.61 -4.78
N GLY A 157 12.66 -20.91 -6.08
CA GLY A 157 12.41 -22.25 -6.62
C GLY A 157 10.94 -22.61 -6.84
N HIS A 158 9.98 -21.70 -6.58
CA HIS A 158 8.56 -21.95 -6.83
C HIS A 158 8.25 -22.08 -8.33
N LEU A 159 7.29 -22.94 -8.67
CA LEU A 159 6.83 -23.07 -10.05
C LEU A 159 5.82 -21.95 -10.35
N VAL A 160 6.29 -20.90 -11.02
CA VAL A 160 5.46 -19.74 -11.38
C VAL A 160 4.88 -19.91 -12.79
N LEU A 161 3.56 -19.80 -12.87
CA LEU A 161 2.78 -19.75 -14.09
C LEU A 161 2.17 -18.35 -14.20
N ALA A 162 1.94 -17.82 -15.41
CA ALA A 162 1.36 -16.49 -15.58
C ALA A 162 0.36 -16.38 -16.74
N TYR A 163 -0.64 -15.52 -16.55
CA TYR A 163 -1.58 -15.07 -17.58
C TYR A 163 -1.81 -13.56 -17.43
N SER A 164 -2.03 -12.88 -18.54
CA SER A 164 -2.40 -11.46 -18.58
C SER A 164 -3.19 -11.15 -19.85
N ARG A 165 -3.95 -10.05 -19.84
CA ARG A 165 -4.69 -9.56 -21.01
C ARG A 165 -3.78 -9.15 -22.17
N SER A 166 -2.62 -8.57 -21.85
CA SER A 166 -1.59 -8.19 -22.82
C SER A 166 -0.55 -9.32 -22.88
N ASP A 167 0.07 -9.55 -24.04
CA ASP A 167 1.14 -10.54 -24.15
C ASP A 167 2.39 -10.09 -23.38
N TYR A 168 3.00 -11.04 -22.67
CA TYR A 168 4.26 -10.89 -21.94
C TYR A 168 5.15 -12.14 -22.08
N THR A 169 4.93 -12.98 -23.09
CA THR A 169 5.65 -14.26 -23.31
C THR A 169 7.17 -14.08 -23.20
N ASP A 170 7.75 -13.11 -23.91
CA ASP A 170 9.20 -12.83 -23.88
C ASP A 170 9.73 -12.45 -22.48
N VAL A 171 8.94 -11.70 -21.72
CA VAL A 171 9.33 -11.24 -20.37
C VAL A 171 9.21 -12.39 -19.38
N ALA A 172 8.15 -13.19 -19.49
CA ALA A 172 7.95 -14.38 -18.69
C ALA A 172 9.06 -15.41 -18.92
N GLN A 173 9.42 -15.67 -20.19
CA GLN A 173 10.52 -16.58 -20.54
C GLN A 173 11.86 -16.11 -19.95
N LYS A 174 12.18 -14.81 -20.02
CA LYS A 174 13.39 -14.24 -19.38
C LYS A 174 13.39 -14.35 -17.85
N LEU A 175 12.21 -14.40 -17.23
CA LEU A 175 12.04 -14.57 -15.78
C LEU A 175 11.90 -16.03 -15.33
N GLY A 176 11.96 -17.01 -16.25
CA GLY A 176 11.74 -18.43 -15.91
C GLY A 176 10.29 -18.78 -15.58
N VAL A 177 9.33 -17.97 -16.03
CA VAL A 177 7.89 -18.11 -15.79
C VAL A 177 7.21 -18.76 -17.00
N ALA A 178 6.37 -19.77 -16.77
CA ALA A 178 5.57 -20.36 -17.84
C ALA A 178 4.35 -19.47 -18.14
N TYR A 179 4.33 -18.85 -19.32
CA TYR A 179 3.26 -17.96 -19.77
C TYR A 179 2.15 -18.71 -20.52
N PHE A 180 0.91 -18.27 -20.34
CA PHE A 180 -0.27 -18.80 -21.02
C PHE A 180 -1.06 -17.65 -21.64
N SER A 181 -1.55 -17.84 -22.87
CA SER A 181 -2.30 -16.83 -23.63
C SER A 181 -3.77 -16.72 -23.23
N ASN A 182 -4.29 -17.68 -22.45
CA ASN A 182 -5.66 -17.71 -21.94
C ASN A 182 -5.67 -18.21 -20.47
N ALA A 183 -6.79 -18.01 -19.77
CA ALA A 183 -6.92 -18.40 -18.37
C ALA A 183 -7.23 -19.90 -18.20
N GLU A 184 -7.83 -20.50 -19.20
CA GLU A 184 -8.26 -21.89 -19.25
C GLU A 184 -7.07 -22.84 -19.14
N ASP A 185 -6.05 -22.68 -19.98
CA ASP A 185 -4.82 -23.49 -20.02
C ASP A 185 -3.97 -23.31 -18.75
N LEU A 186 -3.95 -22.08 -18.20
CA LEU A 186 -3.32 -21.79 -16.91
C LEU A 186 -3.98 -22.61 -15.79
N PHE A 187 -5.31 -22.68 -15.78
CA PHE A 187 -6.08 -23.37 -14.74
C PHE A 187 -6.03 -24.90 -14.93
N GLU A 188 -5.86 -25.41 -16.15
CA GLU A 188 -5.56 -26.84 -16.40
C GLU A 188 -4.29 -27.32 -15.70
N LYS A 189 -3.30 -26.44 -15.52
CA LYS A 189 -2.08 -26.82 -14.80
C LYS A 189 -2.31 -27.01 -13.30
N ARG A 190 -3.53 -26.78 -12.80
CA ARG A 190 -3.96 -26.95 -11.40
C ARG A 190 -2.98 -26.26 -10.44
N PRO A 191 -2.92 -24.92 -10.45
CA PRO A 191 -2.18 -24.14 -9.46
C PRO A 191 -2.68 -24.44 -8.05
N GLU A 192 -1.79 -24.31 -7.07
CA GLU A 192 -2.13 -24.42 -5.65
C GLU A 192 -2.48 -23.05 -5.07
N VAL A 193 -1.81 -22.01 -5.57
CA VAL A 193 -2.04 -20.61 -5.23
C VAL A 193 -2.37 -19.83 -6.51
N VAL A 194 -3.42 -19.03 -6.50
CA VAL A 194 -3.79 -18.08 -7.56
C VAL A 194 -3.64 -16.66 -7.01
N LEU A 195 -2.65 -15.94 -7.54
CA LEU A 195 -2.28 -14.59 -7.14
C LEU A 195 -2.88 -13.57 -8.10
N ILE A 196 -3.78 -12.72 -7.59
CA ILE A 196 -4.47 -11.69 -8.35
C ILE A 196 -3.64 -10.40 -8.32
N CYS A 197 -2.87 -10.18 -9.38
CA CYS A 197 -1.97 -9.04 -9.59
C CYS A 197 -2.54 -7.97 -10.54
N THR A 198 -3.86 -7.94 -10.72
CA THR A 198 -4.55 -6.99 -11.62
C THR A 198 -4.73 -5.60 -11.00
N SER A 199 -5.06 -4.60 -11.83
CA SER A 199 -5.45 -3.29 -11.30
C SER A 199 -6.80 -3.37 -10.59
N ILE A 200 -6.99 -2.58 -9.52
CA ILE A 200 -8.20 -2.57 -8.66
C ILE A 200 -9.49 -2.55 -9.48
N LEU A 201 -9.56 -1.72 -10.53
CA LEU A 201 -10.75 -1.60 -11.38
C LEU A 201 -11.00 -2.84 -12.26
N SER A 202 -9.93 -3.49 -12.72
CA SER A 202 -10.02 -4.67 -13.58
C SER A 202 -10.30 -5.96 -12.81
N THR A 203 -9.94 -6.02 -11.52
CA THR A 203 -10.02 -7.22 -10.67
C THR A 203 -11.41 -7.87 -10.68
N GLU A 204 -12.48 -7.09 -10.58
CA GLU A 204 -13.86 -7.62 -10.63
C GLU A 204 -14.19 -8.29 -11.96
N LYS A 205 -13.85 -7.63 -13.09
CA LYS A 205 -14.06 -8.20 -14.44
C LYS A 205 -13.21 -9.45 -14.65
N VAL A 206 -11.96 -9.43 -14.20
CA VAL A 206 -11.05 -10.56 -14.34
C VAL A 206 -11.52 -11.75 -13.50
N LEU A 207 -11.85 -11.55 -12.23
CA LEU A 207 -12.32 -12.63 -11.34
C LEU A 207 -13.56 -13.34 -11.90
N ARG A 208 -14.54 -12.59 -12.41
CA ARG A 208 -15.75 -13.14 -13.07
C ARG A 208 -15.45 -13.90 -14.37
N SER A 209 -14.30 -13.65 -15.01
CA SER A 209 -13.87 -14.36 -16.23
C SER A 209 -13.01 -15.60 -15.96
N LEU A 210 -12.61 -15.87 -14.70
CA LEU A 210 -11.77 -17.02 -14.40
C LEU A 210 -12.57 -18.33 -14.45
N PRO A 211 -12.03 -19.42 -15.03
CA PRO A 211 -12.73 -20.69 -15.16
C PRO A 211 -12.68 -21.50 -13.84
N LEU A 212 -13.34 -20.98 -12.80
CA LEU A 212 -13.30 -21.51 -11.42
C LEU A 212 -13.71 -22.99 -11.34
N GLN A 213 -14.57 -23.46 -12.24
CA GLN A 213 -15.03 -24.86 -12.32
C GLN A 213 -13.89 -25.87 -12.59
N ARG A 214 -12.73 -25.42 -13.07
CA ARG A 214 -11.58 -26.28 -13.41
C ARG A 214 -10.57 -26.40 -12.25
N LEU A 215 -10.79 -25.69 -11.15
CA LEU A 215 -9.88 -25.64 -10.01
C LEU A 215 -9.86 -26.95 -9.21
N LYS A 216 -8.75 -27.16 -8.51
CA LYS A 216 -8.69 -28.16 -7.44
C LYS A 216 -9.44 -27.61 -6.22
N LYS A 217 -10.17 -28.47 -5.51
CA LYS A 217 -10.67 -28.16 -4.16
C LYS A 217 -9.53 -27.62 -3.29
N ASN A 218 -9.82 -26.67 -2.41
CA ASN A 218 -8.84 -26.05 -1.52
C ASN A 218 -7.73 -25.28 -2.28
N THR A 219 -8.02 -24.65 -3.42
CA THR A 219 -7.08 -23.68 -4.04
C THR A 219 -7.04 -22.41 -3.20
N LEU A 220 -5.84 -21.85 -2.97
CA LEU A 220 -5.66 -20.59 -2.26
C LEU A 220 -5.68 -19.40 -3.22
N PHE A 221 -6.64 -18.50 -3.05
CA PHE A 221 -6.65 -17.21 -3.72
C PHE A 221 -5.97 -16.15 -2.86
N VAL A 222 -5.11 -15.37 -3.49
CA VAL A 222 -4.39 -14.27 -2.86
C VAL A 222 -4.58 -13.00 -3.68
N ASP A 223 -4.94 -11.90 -3.04
CA ASP A 223 -4.89 -10.57 -3.65
C ASP A 223 -3.66 -9.79 -3.17
N ILE A 224 -3.16 -8.88 -4.02
CA ILE A 224 -2.08 -7.94 -3.71
C ILE A 224 -2.45 -6.48 -4.02
N LEU A 225 -3.75 -6.15 -4.02
CA LEU A 225 -4.23 -4.81 -4.31
C LEU A 225 -3.81 -3.83 -3.19
N SER A 226 -3.82 -2.53 -3.49
CA SER A 226 -3.50 -1.50 -2.49
C SER A 226 -4.65 -1.15 -1.53
N VAL A 227 -5.80 -1.81 -1.68
CA VAL A 227 -6.98 -1.76 -0.80
C VAL A 227 -7.37 -3.19 -0.46
N LYS A 228 -8.01 -3.43 0.68
CA LYS A 228 -8.24 -4.78 1.22
C LYS A 228 -9.72 -5.12 1.43
N GLU A 229 -10.59 -4.18 1.83
CA GLU A 229 -12.02 -4.46 1.97
C GLU A 229 -12.68 -4.81 0.64
N PHE A 230 -12.35 -4.04 -0.41
CA PHE A 230 -12.85 -4.29 -1.76
C PHE A 230 -12.54 -5.70 -2.29
N PRO A 231 -11.26 -6.17 -2.36
CA PRO A 231 -10.99 -7.55 -2.78
C PRO A 231 -11.54 -8.59 -1.81
N ARG A 232 -11.54 -8.35 -0.49
CA ARG A 232 -12.14 -9.26 0.50
C ARG A 232 -13.60 -9.57 0.18
N ILE A 233 -14.43 -8.53 0.01
CA ILE A 233 -15.86 -8.68 -0.32
C ILE A 233 -16.02 -9.37 -1.67
N LEU A 234 -15.30 -8.91 -2.68
CA LEU A 234 -15.36 -9.43 -4.05
C LEU A 234 -15.00 -10.93 -4.11
N LEU A 235 -13.92 -11.35 -3.43
CA LEU A 235 -13.46 -12.74 -3.39
C LEU A 235 -14.45 -13.61 -2.61
N LEU A 236 -14.95 -13.16 -1.46
CA LEU A 236 -15.97 -13.89 -0.68
C LEU A 236 -17.27 -14.13 -1.46
N GLN A 237 -17.69 -13.17 -2.29
CA GLN A 237 -18.92 -13.25 -3.10
C GLN A 237 -18.79 -14.14 -4.34
N ASN A 238 -17.60 -14.19 -4.97
CA ASN A 238 -17.43 -14.85 -6.28
C ASN A 238 -16.71 -16.21 -6.19
N LEU A 239 -15.97 -16.50 -5.11
CA LEU A 239 -15.21 -17.75 -4.98
C LEU A 239 -15.99 -18.84 -4.20
N PRO A 240 -16.05 -20.07 -4.75
CA PRO A 240 -16.60 -21.25 -4.06
C PRO A 240 -16.10 -21.42 -2.62
N LEU A 241 -16.95 -21.93 -1.73
CA LEU A 241 -16.67 -22.06 -0.28
C LEU A 241 -15.47 -22.97 0.05
N ASP A 242 -15.12 -23.89 -0.86
CA ASP A 242 -13.95 -24.76 -0.73
C ASP A 242 -12.64 -24.08 -1.14
N CYS A 243 -12.67 -22.87 -1.71
CA CYS A 243 -11.47 -22.08 -2.00
C CYS A 243 -11.05 -21.24 -0.78
N ASP A 244 -9.75 -21.24 -0.47
CA ASP A 244 -9.16 -20.40 0.56
C ASP A 244 -8.94 -18.96 0.02
N ILE A 245 -8.98 -17.97 0.91
CA ILE A 245 -8.81 -16.54 0.63
C ILE A 245 -7.83 -15.95 1.64
N LEU A 246 -6.77 -15.34 1.13
CA LEU A 246 -5.78 -14.56 1.88
C LEU A 246 -5.68 -13.18 1.22
N CYS A 247 -6.04 -12.11 1.91
CA CYS A 247 -5.89 -10.76 1.37
C CYS A 247 -4.52 -10.21 1.79
N THR A 248 -3.73 -9.66 0.86
CA THR A 248 -2.37 -9.17 1.19
C THR A 248 -2.06 -7.81 0.57
N HIS A 249 -1.09 -7.12 1.15
CA HIS A 249 -0.52 -5.90 0.59
C HIS A 249 0.97 -5.82 0.98
N PRO A 250 1.89 -6.12 0.04
CA PRO A 250 3.27 -5.67 0.18
C PRO A 250 3.27 -4.14 0.13
N MET A 251 3.69 -3.46 1.20
CA MET A 251 3.75 -1.99 1.29
C MET A 251 4.94 -1.40 0.50
N PHE A 252 5.35 -2.10 -0.55
CA PHE A 252 6.50 -1.85 -1.38
C PHE A 252 6.25 -2.36 -2.80
N GLY A 253 7.02 -1.89 -3.77
CA GLY A 253 6.90 -2.29 -5.16
C GLY A 253 8.23 -2.26 -5.89
N PRO A 254 8.22 -2.27 -7.24
CA PRO A 254 9.44 -2.35 -8.05
C PRO A 254 10.52 -1.33 -7.68
N GLU A 255 10.15 -0.09 -7.34
CA GLU A 255 11.11 0.96 -6.97
C GLU A 255 11.59 0.91 -5.52
N SER A 256 10.70 0.65 -4.56
CA SER A 256 11.07 0.64 -3.13
C SER A 256 11.67 -0.69 -2.66
N GLY A 257 11.34 -1.80 -3.34
CA GLY A 257 11.88 -3.13 -3.06
C GLY A 257 12.97 -3.61 -4.03
N LYS A 258 13.57 -2.71 -4.84
CA LYS A 258 14.61 -3.09 -5.83
C LYS A 258 15.87 -3.68 -5.22
N ASN A 259 16.19 -3.32 -3.99
CA ASN A 259 17.39 -3.75 -3.25
C ASN A 259 17.10 -4.92 -2.28
N GLY A 260 15.97 -5.63 -2.46
CA GLY A 260 15.48 -6.65 -1.54
C GLY A 260 14.31 -6.16 -0.68
N TRP A 261 13.69 -7.07 0.09
CA TRP A 261 12.47 -6.78 0.86
C TRP A 261 12.70 -6.74 2.38
N ASN A 262 13.95 -6.84 2.82
CA ASN A 262 14.32 -6.89 4.23
C ASN A 262 13.85 -5.63 4.99
N GLY A 263 13.09 -5.83 6.07
CA GLY A 263 12.48 -4.77 6.87
C GLY A 263 11.25 -4.09 6.25
N LEU A 264 10.91 -4.37 4.98
CA LEU A 264 9.75 -3.75 4.33
C LEU A 264 8.44 -4.37 4.86
N PRO A 265 7.38 -3.58 5.14
CA PRO A 265 6.13 -4.13 5.66
C PRO A 265 5.40 -4.97 4.61
N PHE A 266 4.96 -6.15 5.03
CA PHE A 266 4.04 -7.00 4.28
C PHE A 266 2.80 -7.26 5.15
N VAL A 267 1.67 -6.68 4.75
CA VAL A 267 0.40 -6.79 5.47
C VAL A 267 -0.41 -7.96 4.91
N TYR A 268 -1.08 -8.72 5.77
CA TYR A 268 -1.99 -9.79 5.36
C TYR A 268 -3.17 -10.01 6.33
N ASP A 269 -4.27 -10.50 5.78
CA ASP A 269 -5.49 -10.93 6.48
C ASP A 269 -5.90 -12.34 6.00
N LYS A 270 -6.01 -13.29 6.92
CA LYS A 270 -6.41 -14.70 6.65
C LYS A 270 -7.94 -14.84 6.55
N VAL A 271 -8.54 -14.06 5.64
CA VAL A 271 -10.01 -13.92 5.45
C VAL A 271 -10.80 -15.24 5.47
N ARG A 272 -10.32 -16.28 4.78
CA ARG A 272 -10.96 -17.61 4.78
C ARG A 272 -9.91 -18.69 4.55
N VAL A 273 -9.39 -19.30 5.60
CA VAL A 273 -8.50 -20.47 5.50
C VAL A 273 -9.14 -21.64 6.24
N GLY A 274 -9.36 -22.76 5.55
CA GLY A 274 -9.94 -23.96 6.20
C GLY A 274 -8.98 -24.61 7.20
N GLY A 275 -9.55 -25.25 8.22
CA GLY A 275 -8.80 -25.86 9.33
C GLY A 275 -7.98 -27.12 8.97
N ASP A 276 -8.10 -27.64 7.75
CA ASP A 276 -7.30 -28.79 7.30
C ASP A 276 -5.80 -28.43 7.31
N GLU A 277 -4.95 -29.29 7.88
CA GLU A 277 -3.49 -29.06 7.96
C GLU A 277 -2.87 -28.68 6.60
N SER A 278 -3.35 -29.29 5.52
CA SER A 278 -2.87 -29.01 4.15
C SER A 278 -3.19 -27.58 3.67
N ARG A 279 -4.28 -26.97 4.15
CA ARG A 279 -4.72 -25.60 3.79
C ARG A 279 -3.93 -24.57 4.58
N VAL A 280 -3.83 -24.78 5.89
CA VAL A 280 -2.98 -23.98 6.78
C VAL A 280 -1.52 -24.04 6.33
N SER A 281 -0.99 -25.22 6.01
CA SER A 281 0.37 -25.40 5.50
C SER A 281 0.60 -24.64 4.19
N ARG A 282 -0.35 -24.67 3.24
CA ARG A 282 -0.22 -23.91 1.98
C ARG A 282 -0.24 -22.40 2.21
N CYS A 283 -1.13 -21.91 3.07
CA CYS A 283 -1.19 -20.49 3.43
C CYS A 283 0.14 -20.03 4.05
N ASN A 284 0.65 -20.78 5.02
CA ASN A 284 1.92 -20.49 5.68
C ASN A 284 3.10 -20.56 4.70
N LYS A 285 3.18 -21.56 3.81
CA LYS A 285 4.21 -21.64 2.75
C LYS A 285 4.17 -20.43 1.80
N PHE A 286 3.00 -19.86 1.53
CA PHE A 286 2.90 -18.65 0.70
C PHE A 286 3.36 -17.41 1.46
N LEU A 287 2.99 -17.26 2.74
CA LEU A 287 3.48 -16.17 3.60
C LEU A 287 5.00 -16.24 3.81
N ASP A 288 5.55 -17.45 3.89
CA ASP A 288 6.98 -17.72 4.04
C ASP A 288 7.83 -17.18 2.88
N ILE A 289 7.26 -17.03 1.67
CA ILE A 289 7.92 -16.37 0.52
C ILE A 289 8.39 -14.95 0.89
N PHE A 290 7.58 -14.22 1.65
CA PHE A 290 7.86 -12.85 2.08
C PHE A 290 8.70 -12.84 3.37
N ALA A 291 8.43 -13.76 4.31
CA ALA A 291 9.20 -13.87 5.54
C ALA A 291 10.69 -14.22 5.28
N ARG A 292 10.97 -15.12 4.34
CA ARG A 292 12.35 -15.49 3.92
C ARG A 292 13.15 -14.33 3.31
N GLU A 293 12.48 -13.33 2.74
CA GLU A 293 13.13 -12.11 2.22
C GLU A 293 13.32 -11.04 3.29
N GLY A 294 12.99 -11.35 4.55
CA GLY A 294 13.13 -10.44 5.69
C GLY A 294 12.00 -9.42 5.82
N CYS A 295 10.85 -9.60 5.13
CA CYS A 295 9.71 -8.69 5.27
C CYS A 295 9.26 -8.59 6.74
N LYS A 296 8.88 -7.39 7.16
CA LYS A 296 8.15 -7.20 8.42
C LYS A 296 6.71 -7.67 8.20
N MET A 297 6.44 -8.92 8.56
CA MET A 297 5.12 -9.54 8.46
C MET A 297 4.15 -8.90 9.48
N VAL A 298 3.01 -8.40 9.00
CA VAL A 298 2.00 -7.72 9.83
C VAL A 298 0.62 -8.34 9.55
N GLU A 299 0.05 -9.01 10.55
CA GLU A 299 -1.32 -9.53 10.48
C GLU A 299 -2.29 -8.48 11.05
N MET A 300 -3.29 -8.10 10.27
CA MET A 300 -4.37 -7.17 10.66
C MET A 300 -5.58 -7.37 9.74
N SER A 301 -6.77 -6.95 10.16
CA SER A 301 -7.96 -7.10 9.32
C SER A 301 -7.93 -6.17 8.10
N CYS A 302 -8.66 -6.54 7.05
CA CYS A 302 -8.83 -5.71 5.86
C CYS A 302 -9.35 -4.29 6.15
N ALA A 303 -10.21 -4.14 7.16
CA ALA A 303 -10.77 -2.85 7.56
C ALA A 303 -9.73 -1.97 8.30
N GLU A 304 -8.99 -2.54 9.25
CA GLU A 304 -7.89 -1.85 9.93
C GLU A 304 -6.80 -1.41 8.94
N HIS A 305 -6.46 -2.28 7.97
CA HIS A 305 -5.55 -1.92 6.89
C HIS A 305 -6.06 -0.72 6.09
N ASP A 306 -7.30 -0.74 5.59
CA ASP A 306 -7.79 0.32 4.72
C ASP A 306 -7.96 1.66 5.48
N MET A 307 -8.30 1.61 6.77
CA MET A 307 -8.24 2.75 7.69
C MET A 307 -6.82 3.35 7.76
N HIS A 308 -5.80 2.53 8.06
CA HIS A 308 -4.41 3.01 8.15
C HIS A 308 -3.82 3.44 6.80
N ALA A 309 -4.20 2.79 5.70
CA ALA A 309 -3.76 3.12 4.35
C ALA A 309 -4.37 4.44 3.84
N ALA A 310 -5.59 4.77 4.27
CA ALA A 310 -6.19 6.07 4.04
C ALA A 310 -5.40 7.18 4.76
N GLU A 311 -5.03 6.98 6.03
CA GLU A 311 -4.28 7.98 6.81
C GLU A 311 -2.83 8.19 6.31
N SER A 312 -2.17 7.14 5.83
CA SER A 312 -0.73 7.19 5.48
C SER A 312 -0.48 7.28 3.97
N GLN A 313 -0.76 6.18 3.27
CA GLN A 313 -0.41 5.99 1.87
C GLN A 313 -1.22 6.91 0.93
N PHE A 314 -2.51 7.11 1.22
CA PHE A 314 -3.36 7.98 0.41
C PHE A 314 -2.95 9.46 0.51
N ILE A 315 -2.62 9.97 1.70
CA ILE A 315 -2.08 11.33 1.86
C ILE A 315 -0.78 11.48 1.06
N THR A 316 0.17 10.56 1.26
CA THR A 316 1.49 10.61 0.61
C THR A 316 1.36 10.63 -0.93
N HIS A 317 0.53 9.75 -1.51
CA HIS A 317 0.29 9.74 -2.95
C HIS A 317 -0.49 10.97 -3.46
N THR A 318 -1.40 11.52 -2.65
CA THR A 318 -2.17 12.71 -3.02
C THR A 318 -1.27 13.94 -3.07
N VAL A 319 -0.46 14.16 -2.03
CA VAL A 319 0.52 15.26 -1.98
C VAL A 319 1.52 15.15 -3.13
N GLY A 320 2.15 13.98 -3.34
CA GLY A 320 3.07 13.78 -4.46
C GLY A 320 2.45 14.06 -5.84
N ARG A 321 1.15 13.79 -6.02
CA ARG A 321 0.43 14.19 -7.25
C ARG A 321 0.13 15.67 -7.36
N VAL A 322 -0.19 16.34 -6.25
CA VAL A 322 -0.35 17.81 -6.25
C VAL A 322 0.97 18.45 -6.66
N LEU A 323 2.09 18.03 -6.06
CA LEU A 323 3.43 18.48 -6.43
C LEU A 323 3.76 18.22 -7.91
N GLY A 324 3.48 17.01 -8.42
CA GLY A 324 3.64 16.70 -9.84
C GLY A 324 2.76 17.55 -10.77
N LYS A 325 1.53 17.88 -10.37
CA LYS A 325 0.62 18.76 -11.13
C LYS A 325 1.00 20.24 -11.10
N LEU A 326 1.76 20.69 -10.10
CA LEU A 326 2.26 22.07 -10.02
C LEU A 326 3.37 22.35 -11.05
N GLY A 327 3.86 21.34 -11.78
CA GLY A 327 4.85 21.53 -12.85
C GLY A 327 6.21 22.06 -12.37
N LEU A 328 6.55 21.73 -11.11
CA LEU A 328 7.76 22.20 -10.44
C LEU A 328 9.01 21.73 -11.21
N LYS A 329 9.94 22.64 -11.46
CA LYS A 329 11.19 22.38 -12.20
C LYS A 329 12.36 22.34 -11.23
N SER A 330 13.26 21.38 -11.44
CA SER A 330 14.54 21.34 -10.72
C SER A 330 15.37 22.60 -11.00
N THR A 331 16.02 23.11 -9.96
CA THR A 331 16.81 24.34 -9.94
C THR A 331 18.21 24.09 -9.37
N ALA A 332 19.12 25.03 -9.60
CA ALA A 332 20.48 24.97 -9.04
C ALA A 332 20.53 25.06 -7.50
N VAL A 333 19.42 25.43 -6.84
CA VAL A 333 19.31 25.59 -5.38
C VAL A 333 18.39 24.54 -4.74
N ASP A 334 18.10 23.44 -5.44
CA ASP A 334 17.24 22.37 -4.95
C ASP A 334 17.76 21.78 -3.62
N THR A 335 16.94 21.94 -2.59
CA THR A 335 17.20 21.35 -1.27
C THR A 335 17.13 19.82 -1.35
N ASN A 336 17.76 19.13 -0.40
CA ASN A 336 17.69 17.67 -0.34
C ASN A 336 16.26 17.16 -0.12
N GLY A 337 15.39 17.96 0.54
CA GLY A 337 13.96 17.66 0.65
C GLY A 337 13.25 17.72 -0.70
N TYR A 338 13.49 18.76 -1.51
CA TYR A 338 12.91 18.88 -2.85
C TYR A 338 13.29 17.70 -3.78
N LYS A 339 14.52 17.19 -3.66
CA LYS A 339 15.00 16.00 -4.41
C LYS A 339 14.33 14.68 -4.00
N THR A 340 13.58 14.67 -2.89
CA THR A 340 12.85 13.49 -2.37
C THR A 340 11.34 13.57 -2.52
N CYS A 341 10.81 14.65 -3.13
CA CYS A 341 9.39 14.93 -3.28
C CYS A 341 8.80 14.49 -4.63
#